data_AF-A0A3B1BPD3-F1
#
_entry.id   AF-A0A3B1BPD3-F1
#
_cell.length_a   1.000
_cell.length_b   1.000
_cell.length_c   1.000
_cell.angle_alpha   90.00
_cell.angle_beta   90.00
_cell.angle_gamma   90.00
#
_symmetry.space_group_name_H-M   'P 1'
#
loop_
_entity.id
_entity.type
_entity.pdbx_description
1 polymer ?
#
loop_
_entity_poly.entity_id
_entity_poly.type
_entity_poly.pdbx_seq_one_letter_code
_entity_poly.pdbx_strand_id
1 'polypeptide(L)'
;MKLSDFDYSLPEALIAQYPTAERSASRLLCLDGSRGELTDRQFAELPGLLRAGDLLVMNDTRVIPARLYGRKDTGGRVEVLVERLLDSQRVLAHVRASKSPKTGSRLRLSETVEAEVLGRAADLFELRFTDNTDAERSVMAILDQLGHMPLPPYIKRQDEQDFDRERYQTVYARREGAVAGTHGRVAF
;
A
#
# COMPACT_ATOMS: atom_id res chain seq x y z
N MET A 1 26.92 -9.19 8.12
CA MET A 1 25.70 -9.99 7.88
C MET A 1 25.50 -10.11 6.39
N LYS A 2 25.33 -11.33 5.89
CA LYS A 2 24.98 -11.63 4.50
C LYS A 2 23.46 -11.78 4.41
N LEU A 3 22.88 -11.52 3.24
CA LEU A 3 21.44 -11.72 3.02
C LEU A 3 21.01 -13.17 3.32
N SER A 4 21.90 -14.13 3.03
CA SER A 4 21.71 -15.56 3.30
C SER A 4 21.52 -15.90 4.77
N ASP A 5 21.98 -15.04 5.70
CA ASP A 5 21.83 -15.28 7.14
C ASP A 5 20.36 -15.14 7.59
N PHE A 6 19.48 -14.65 6.71
CA PHE A 6 18.05 -14.47 6.93
C PHE A 6 17.18 -15.36 6.02
N ASP A 7 17.79 -16.31 5.31
CA ASP A 7 17.07 -17.25 4.46
C ASP A 7 16.42 -18.36 5.31
N TYR A 8 15.19 -18.73 4.96
CA TYR A 8 14.46 -19.81 5.61
C TYR A 8 13.46 -20.44 4.65
N SER A 9 13.15 -21.72 4.88
CA SER A 9 12.16 -22.44 4.09
C SER A 9 10.75 -21.95 4.40
N LEU A 10 10.14 -21.21 3.46
CA LEU A 10 8.75 -20.76 3.53
C LEU A 10 7.91 -21.42 2.41
N PRO A 11 7.15 -22.48 2.69
CA PRO A 11 6.21 -23.04 1.73
C PRO A 11 5.17 -21.99 1.29
N GLU A 12 4.93 -21.86 -0.02
CA GLU A 12 3.99 -20.86 -0.55
C GLU A 12 2.57 -20.98 0.04
N ALA A 13 2.14 -22.21 0.35
CA ALA A 13 0.84 -22.49 0.94
C ALA A 13 0.64 -21.87 2.35
N LEU A 14 1.72 -21.47 3.02
CA LEU A 14 1.66 -20.80 4.32
C LEU A 14 1.60 -19.26 4.20
N ILE A 15 1.67 -18.71 2.97
CA ILE A 15 1.54 -17.27 2.72
C ILE A 15 0.06 -16.94 2.51
N ALA A 16 -0.57 -16.37 3.54
CA ALA A 16 -1.96 -15.96 3.49
C ALA A 16 -2.23 -14.95 2.35
N GLN A 17 -3.13 -15.31 1.43
CA GLN A 17 -3.56 -14.46 0.31
C GLN A 17 -4.77 -13.58 0.67
N TYR A 18 -5.50 -13.99 1.70
CA TYR A 18 -6.62 -13.26 2.28
C TYR A 18 -6.46 -13.25 3.81
N PRO A 19 -6.87 -12.16 4.48
CA PRO A 19 -6.94 -12.16 5.92
C PRO A 19 -8.05 -13.11 6.42
N THR A 20 -7.97 -13.53 7.67
CA THR A 20 -9.07 -14.27 8.34
C THR A 20 -10.34 -13.43 8.38
N ALA A 21 -11.51 -14.05 8.30
CA ALA A 21 -12.80 -13.33 8.36
C ALA A 21 -12.89 -12.46 9.62
N GLU A 22 -12.59 -13.06 10.78
CA GLU A 22 -12.46 -12.38 12.05
C GLU A 22 -11.01 -11.93 12.28
N ARG A 23 -10.78 -10.65 12.55
CA ARG A 23 -9.43 -10.08 12.75
C ARG A 23 -8.72 -10.70 13.97
N SER A 24 -9.48 -10.95 15.05
CA SER A 24 -8.98 -11.51 16.31
C SER A 24 -8.69 -13.01 16.27
N ALA A 25 -9.10 -13.71 15.21
CA ALA A 25 -8.90 -15.16 15.06
C ALA A 25 -7.50 -15.51 14.51
N SER A 26 -6.62 -14.53 14.35
CA SER A 26 -5.24 -14.77 13.95
C SER A 26 -4.44 -15.45 15.06
N ARG A 27 -3.47 -16.27 14.67
CA ARG A 27 -2.48 -16.84 15.60
C ARG A 27 -1.50 -15.76 16.05
N LEU A 28 -1.03 -15.87 17.29
CA LEU A 28 -0.01 -15.01 17.88
C LEU A 28 1.16 -15.89 18.34
N LEU A 29 2.33 -15.73 17.71
CA LEU A 29 3.56 -16.35 18.18
C LEU A 29 4.24 -15.43 19.19
N CYS A 30 4.35 -15.88 20.43
CA CYS A 30 5.08 -15.19 21.49
C CYS A 30 6.53 -15.69 21.51
N LEU A 31 7.49 -14.78 21.45
CA LEU A 31 8.92 -15.05 21.60
C LEU A 31 9.44 -14.35 22.86
N ASP A 32 9.97 -15.12 23.81
CA ASP A 32 10.76 -14.56 24.90
C ASP A 32 12.15 -14.18 24.36
N GLY A 33 12.42 -12.88 24.23
CA GLY A 33 13.68 -12.39 23.66
C GLY A 33 14.93 -12.73 24.49
N SER A 34 14.79 -13.07 25.77
CA SER A 34 15.91 -13.41 26.65
C SER A 34 16.21 -14.91 26.65
N ARG A 35 15.15 -15.73 26.64
CA ARG A 35 15.27 -17.21 26.73
C ARG A 35 15.19 -17.91 25.38
N GLY A 36 14.66 -17.24 24.36
CA GLY A 36 14.36 -17.83 23.06
C GLY A 36 13.15 -18.78 23.08
N GLU A 37 12.38 -18.81 24.17
CA GLU A 37 11.19 -19.65 24.28
C GLU A 37 10.10 -19.16 23.34
N LEU A 38 9.48 -20.10 22.61
CA LEU A 38 8.39 -19.86 21.68
C LEU A 38 7.09 -20.40 22.27
N THR A 39 6.01 -19.63 22.18
CA THR A 39 4.68 -20.06 22.59
C THR A 39 3.64 -19.63 21.57
N ASP A 40 2.91 -20.60 21.02
CA ASP A 40 1.73 -20.34 20.20
C ASP A 40 0.54 -19.92 21.07
N ARG A 41 -0.10 -18.81 20.71
CA ARG A 41 -1.33 -18.28 21.32
C ARG A 41 -2.33 -17.83 20.27
N GLN A 42 -3.52 -17.46 20.70
CA GLN A 42 -4.48 -16.71 19.90
C GLN A 42 -4.31 -15.20 20.13
N PHE A 43 -4.50 -14.42 19.09
CA PHE A 43 -4.35 -12.97 19.18
C PHE A 43 -5.35 -12.30 20.14
N ALA A 44 -6.53 -12.91 20.31
CA ALA A 44 -7.50 -12.52 21.32
C ALA A 44 -6.97 -12.56 22.78
N GLU A 45 -5.88 -13.29 23.04
CA GLU A 45 -5.23 -13.35 24.35
C GLU A 45 -4.33 -12.14 24.64
N LEU A 46 -4.01 -11.29 23.64
CA LEU A 46 -3.06 -10.19 23.79
C LEU A 46 -3.33 -9.30 25.02
N PRO A 47 -4.57 -8.90 25.36
CA PRO A 47 -4.82 -8.08 26.53
C PRO A 47 -4.34 -8.71 27.85
N GLY A 48 -4.36 -10.03 27.95
CA GLY A 48 -3.87 -10.77 29.12
C GLY A 48 -2.34 -10.87 29.21
N LEU A 49 -1.62 -10.52 28.13
CA LEU A 49 -0.16 -10.49 28.09
C LEU A 49 0.42 -9.13 28.50
N LEU A 50 -0.41 -8.08 28.50
CA LEU A 50 -0.03 -6.73 28.86
C LEU A 50 -0.09 -6.53 30.37
N ARG A 51 0.77 -5.66 30.90
CA ARG A 51 0.81 -5.26 32.30
C ARG A 51 0.28 -3.84 32.47
N ALA A 52 -0.21 -3.55 33.67
CA ALA A 52 -0.56 -2.19 34.03
C ALA A 52 0.67 -1.28 33.90
N GLY A 53 0.52 -0.19 33.14
CA GLY A 53 1.60 0.75 32.83
C GLY A 53 2.25 0.57 31.45
N ASP A 54 1.92 -0.51 30.71
CA ASP A 54 2.41 -0.69 29.35
C ASP A 54 1.83 0.35 28.38
N LEU A 55 2.65 0.82 27.43
CA LEU A 55 2.24 1.74 26.37
C LEU A 55 2.13 0.98 25.05
N LEU A 56 0.91 0.94 24.50
CA LEU A 56 0.65 0.38 23.18
C LEU A 56 0.57 1.50 22.14
N VAL A 57 1.55 1.53 21.22
CA VAL A 57 1.62 2.54 20.17
C VAL A 57 0.98 1.98 18.90
N MET A 58 -0.09 2.63 18.43
CA MET A 58 -0.83 2.23 17.23
C MET A 58 -0.59 3.20 16.07
N ASN A 59 -0.59 2.68 14.85
CA ASN A 59 -0.62 3.50 13.65
C ASN A 59 -2.08 3.92 13.35
N ASP A 60 -2.35 5.22 13.39
CA ASP A 60 -3.67 5.83 13.16
C ASP A 60 -3.88 6.34 11.73
N THR A 61 -2.96 6.02 10.81
CA THR A 61 -2.95 6.57 9.45
C THR A 61 -3.68 5.66 8.47
N ARG A 62 -4.63 6.22 7.72
CA ARG A 62 -5.36 5.55 6.64
C ARG A 62 -4.49 5.44 5.39
N VAL A 63 -4.49 4.24 4.79
CA VAL A 63 -3.81 3.97 3.53
C VAL A 63 -4.71 4.41 2.39
N ILE A 64 -4.21 5.31 1.54
CA ILE A 64 -4.93 5.76 0.35
C ILE A 64 -4.75 4.76 -0.81
N PRO A 65 -5.74 4.64 -1.72
CA PRO A 65 -5.63 3.79 -2.91
C PRO A 65 -4.66 4.40 -3.94
N ALA A 66 -3.37 4.34 -3.63
CA ALA A 66 -2.31 5.05 -4.34
C ALA A 66 -1.89 4.42 -5.68
N ARG A 67 -2.42 3.24 -6.03
CA ARG A 67 -2.04 2.51 -7.25
C ARG A 67 -3.02 2.82 -8.38
N LEU A 68 -2.49 3.22 -9.52
CA LEU A 68 -3.27 3.50 -10.74
C LEU A 68 -2.71 2.66 -11.89
N TYR A 69 -3.61 2.17 -12.74
CA TYR A 69 -3.26 1.49 -13.97
C TYR A 69 -3.59 2.37 -15.16
N GLY A 70 -2.78 2.27 -16.21
CA GLY A 70 -2.99 3.06 -17.41
C GLY A 70 -2.21 2.56 -18.61
N ARG A 71 -2.16 3.40 -19.63
CA ARG A 71 -1.39 3.16 -20.85
C ARG A 71 -0.64 4.43 -21.26
N LYS A 72 0.56 4.24 -21.81
CA LYS A 72 1.27 5.31 -22.51
C LYS A 72 0.58 5.61 -23.84
N ASP A 73 0.86 6.76 -24.44
CA ASP A 73 0.42 7.08 -25.81
C ASP A 73 0.83 6.01 -26.83
N THR A 74 1.95 5.34 -26.60
CA THR A 74 2.43 4.22 -27.43
C THR A 74 1.65 2.92 -27.24
N GLY A 75 0.57 2.90 -26.43
CA GLY A 75 -0.24 1.73 -26.09
C GLY A 75 0.34 0.80 -25.02
N GLY A 76 1.57 1.04 -24.56
CA GLY A 76 2.23 0.20 -23.55
C GLY A 76 1.61 0.39 -22.16
N ARG A 77 1.35 -0.71 -21.44
CA ARG A 77 0.81 -0.67 -20.07
C ARG A 77 1.76 0.05 -19.11
N VAL A 78 1.18 0.77 -18.17
CA VAL A 78 1.89 1.45 -17.08
C VAL A 78 1.15 1.24 -15.77
N GLU A 79 1.91 1.06 -14.69
CA GLU A 79 1.43 1.08 -13.32
C GLU A 79 2.09 2.27 -12.61
N VAL A 80 1.28 3.10 -11.97
CA VAL A 80 1.70 4.28 -11.22
C VAL A 80 1.38 4.02 -9.75
N LEU A 81 2.40 4.02 -8.90
CA LEU A 81 2.23 3.97 -7.45
C LEU A 81 2.63 5.33 -6.89
N VAL A 82 1.64 6.14 -6.52
CA VAL A 82 1.87 7.42 -5.85
C VAL A 82 2.63 7.15 -4.55
N GLU A 83 3.58 8.00 -4.20
CA GLU A 83 4.31 8.00 -2.92
C GLU A 83 4.09 9.32 -2.15
N ARG A 84 3.92 10.44 -2.84
CA ARG A 84 3.76 11.73 -2.16
C ARG A 84 2.91 12.68 -2.97
N LEU A 85 1.97 13.35 -2.31
CA LEU A 85 1.28 14.51 -2.86
C LEU A 85 2.16 15.75 -2.72
N LEU A 86 2.38 16.49 -3.80
CA LEU A 86 3.11 17.76 -3.78
C LEU A 86 2.14 18.94 -3.66
N ASP A 87 1.02 18.87 -4.37
CA ASP A 87 -0.10 19.82 -4.29
C ASP A 87 -1.39 19.14 -4.79
N SER A 88 -2.42 19.93 -5.12
CA SER A 88 -3.72 19.43 -5.57
C SER A 88 -3.66 18.66 -6.89
N GLN A 89 -2.64 18.84 -7.73
CA GLN A 89 -2.55 18.23 -9.06
C GLN A 89 -1.23 17.47 -9.31
N ARG A 90 -0.22 17.64 -8.46
CA ARG A 90 1.11 17.04 -8.63
C ARG A 90 1.47 16.04 -7.56
N VAL A 91 2.19 15.00 -7.98
CA VAL A 91 2.67 13.92 -7.10
C VAL A 91 4.07 13.46 -7.46
N LEU A 92 4.72 12.83 -6.48
CA LEU A 92 5.84 11.92 -6.71
C LEU A 92 5.34 10.48 -6.71
N ALA A 93 5.75 9.69 -7.70
CA ALA A 93 5.30 8.33 -7.88
C ALA A 93 6.38 7.40 -8.45
N HIS A 94 6.31 6.12 -8.09
CA HIS A 94 6.98 5.07 -8.83
C HIS A 94 6.17 4.73 -10.08
N VAL A 95 6.84 4.65 -11.23
CA VAL A 95 6.20 4.30 -12.50
C VAL A 95 6.84 3.04 -13.06
N ARG A 96 6.07 1.96 -13.14
CA ARG A 96 6.48 0.69 -13.72
C ARG A 96 5.95 0.59 -15.16
N ALA A 97 6.85 0.52 -16.13
CA ALA A 97 6.55 0.30 -17.53
C ALA A 97 7.73 -0.42 -18.23
N SER A 98 7.48 -1.16 -19.30
CA SER A 98 8.54 -1.88 -20.04
C SER A 98 9.65 -0.95 -20.58
N LYS A 99 9.28 0.29 -20.90
CA LYS A 99 10.22 1.38 -21.20
C LYS A 99 9.79 2.56 -20.36
N SER A 100 10.74 3.10 -19.58
CA SER A 100 10.52 4.28 -18.74
C SER A 100 9.96 5.43 -19.58
N PRO A 101 8.90 6.11 -19.13
CA PRO A 101 8.36 7.27 -19.81
C PRO A 101 9.35 8.43 -19.75
N LYS A 102 9.36 9.28 -20.79
CA LYS A 102 10.21 10.47 -20.87
C LYS A 102 9.47 11.68 -20.32
N THR A 103 10.20 12.70 -19.90
CA THR A 103 9.61 14.01 -19.60
C THR A 103 8.78 14.50 -20.79
N GLY A 104 7.61 15.08 -20.50
CA GLY A 104 6.60 15.53 -21.45
C GLY A 104 5.70 14.43 -22.03
N SER A 105 5.95 13.15 -21.72
CA SER A 105 5.04 12.08 -22.16
C SER A 105 3.79 12.01 -21.28
N ARG A 106 2.68 11.54 -21.88
CA ARG A 106 1.40 11.38 -21.20
C ARG A 106 1.09 9.92 -20.93
N LEU A 107 0.46 9.71 -19.78
CA LEU A 107 -0.05 8.43 -19.30
C LEU A 107 -1.57 8.56 -19.20
N ARG A 108 -2.30 7.81 -20.04
CA ARG A 108 -3.76 7.74 -19.96
C ARG A 108 -4.15 6.77 -18.84
N LEU A 109 -4.80 7.28 -17.79
CA LEU A 109 -5.21 6.51 -16.61
C LEU A 109 -6.68 6.09 -16.69
N SER A 110 -7.52 6.90 -17.33
CA SER A 110 -8.90 6.56 -17.69
C SER A 110 -9.29 7.24 -19.01
N GLU A 111 -10.56 7.21 -19.39
CA GLU A 111 -11.06 7.96 -20.56
C GLU A 111 -10.95 9.49 -20.37
N THR A 112 -10.98 9.97 -19.12
CA THR A 112 -10.98 11.41 -18.81
C THR A 112 -9.70 11.88 -18.11
N VAL A 113 -8.99 10.98 -17.42
CA VAL A 113 -7.83 11.32 -16.59
C VAL A 113 -6.52 10.95 -17.27
N GLU A 114 -5.64 11.93 -17.35
CA GLU A 114 -4.26 11.80 -17.85
C GLU A 114 -3.26 12.23 -16.77
N ALA A 115 -2.04 11.68 -16.84
CA ALA A 115 -0.90 12.12 -16.07
C ALA A 115 0.28 12.46 -17.00
N GLU A 116 0.76 13.69 -16.92
CA GLU A 116 1.95 14.17 -17.63
C GLU A 116 3.21 13.97 -16.77
N VAL A 117 4.25 13.42 -17.37
CA VAL A 117 5.56 13.29 -16.72
C VAL A 117 6.31 14.62 -16.78
N LEU A 118 6.41 15.33 -15.65
CA LEU A 118 7.14 16.59 -15.55
C LEU A 118 8.65 16.38 -15.43
N GLY A 119 9.07 15.26 -14.81
CA GLY A 119 10.48 14.97 -14.60
C GLY A 119 10.71 13.82 -13.65
N ARG A 120 11.91 13.80 -13.06
CA ARG A 120 12.30 12.87 -12.02
C ARG A 120 12.92 13.60 -10.84
N ALA A 121 12.57 13.15 -9.65
CA ALA A 121 13.20 13.54 -8.39
C ALA A 121 13.79 12.27 -7.75
N ALA A 122 15.10 12.09 -7.87
CA ALA A 122 15.79 10.84 -7.54
C ALA A 122 15.16 9.63 -8.26
N ASP A 123 14.65 8.64 -7.51
CA ASP A 123 14.04 7.42 -8.04
C ASP A 123 12.54 7.55 -8.37
N LEU A 124 11.96 8.74 -8.15
CA LEU A 124 10.54 9.02 -8.34
C LEU A 124 10.30 9.89 -9.56
N PHE A 125 9.14 9.69 -10.19
CA PHE A 125 8.63 10.55 -11.25
C PHE A 125 7.76 11.64 -10.65
N GLU A 126 7.97 12.89 -11.09
CA GLU A 126 7.02 13.97 -10.84
C GLU A 126 5.94 13.91 -11.92
N LEU A 127 4.70 13.73 -11.50
CA LEU A 127 3.54 13.61 -12.38
C LEU A 127 2.55 14.74 -12.09
N ARG A 128 1.99 15.33 -13.15
CA ARG A 128 0.84 16.23 -13.07
C ARG A 128 -0.40 15.54 -13.61
N PHE A 129 -1.44 15.51 -12.81
CA PHE A 129 -2.73 14.92 -13.16
C PHE A 129 -3.66 15.98 -13.73
N THR A 130 -4.43 15.59 -14.74
CA THR A 130 -5.47 16.42 -15.36
C THR A 130 -6.69 15.56 -15.67
N ASP A 131 -7.88 16.05 -15.33
CA ASP A 131 -9.16 15.45 -15.73
C ASP A 131 -9.79 16.35 -16.80
N ASN A 132 -10.03 15.80 -17.99
CA ASN A 132 -10.62 16.52 -19.13
C ASN A 132 -12.07 16.96 -18.88
N THR A 133 -12.73 16.41 -17.85
CA THR A 133 -14.10 16.77 -17.46
C THR A 133 -14.16 17.81 -16.36
N ASP A 134 -13.11 17.92 -15.55
CA ASP A 134 -13.00 18.87 -14.44
C ASP A 134 -11.52 19.21 -14.21
N ALA A 135 -11.09 20.36 -14.74
CA ALA A 135 -9.69 20.78 -14.67
C ALA A 135 -9.22 21.12 -13.23
N GLU A 136 -10.14 21.35 -12.29
CA GLU A 136 -9.80 21.67 -10.89
C GLU A 136 -9.83 20.44 -9.98
N ARG A 137 -10.19 19.27 -10.52
CA ARG A 137 -10.27 18.03 -9.78
C ARG A 137 -8.93 17.67 -9.15
N SER A 138 -8.94 17.45 -7.84
CA SER A 138 -7.73 17.12 -7.09
C SER A 138 -7.24 15.69 -7.34
N VAL A 139 -5.93 15.45 -7.19
CA VAL A 139 -5.36 14.10 -7.29
C VAL A 139 -5.98 13.17 -6.25
N MET A 140 -6.29 13.66 -5.06
CA MET A 140 -6.94 12.85 -4.03
C MET A 140 -8.30 12.33 -4.51
N ALA A 141 -9.14 13.19 -5.10
CA ALA A 141 -10.43 12.79 -5.66
C ALA A 141 -10.30 11.82 -6.85
N ILE A 142 -9.20 11.91 -7.59
CA ILE A 142 -8.87 10.95 -8.67
C ILE A 142 -8.47 9.60 -8.08
N LEU A 143 -7.60 9.58 -7.06
CA LEU A 143 -7.17 8.36 -6.38
C LEU A 143 -8.34 7.65 -5.70
N ASP A 144 -9.23 8.40 -5.06
CA ASP A 144 -10.40 7.78 -4.41
C ASP A 144 -11.34 7.09 -5.40
N GLN A 145 -11.45 7.61 -6.63
CA GLN A 145 -12.31 7.01 -7.66
C GLN A 145 -11.61 5.90 -8.45
N LEU A 146 -10.40 6.16 -8.95
CA LEU A 146 -9.70 5.29 -9.90
C LEU A 146 -8.61 4.44 -9.26
N GLY A 147 -8.23 4.77 -8.03
CA GLY A 147 -7.15 4.14 -7.31
C GLY A 147 -7.51 2.74 -6.81
N HIS A 148 -6.47 1.92 -6.82
CA HIS A 148 -6.42 0.56 -6.34
C HIS A 148 -5.59 0.50 -5.06
N MET A 149 -5.92 -0.46 -4.19
CA MET A 149 -5.14 -0.67 -2.97
C MET A 149 -3.78 -1.27 -3.31
N PRO A 150 -2.67 -0.71 -2.81
CA PRO A 150 -1.33 -1.24 -3.07
C PRO A 150 -1.09 -2.50 -2.23
N LEU A 151 -1.60 -3.63 -2.69
CA LEU A 151 -1.35 -4.91 -2.04
C LEU A 151 0.16 -5.23 -2.04
N PRO A 152 0.71 -5.76 -0.92
CA PRO A 152 2.08 -6.22 -0.82
C PRO A 152 2.43 -7.23 -1.91
N PRO A 153 3.71 -7.30 -2.34
CA PRO A 153 4.13 -8.12 -3.48
C PRO A 153 3.95 -9.63 -3.26
N TYR A 154 3.83 -10.09 -2.00
CA TYR A 154 3.58 -11.49 -1.67
C TYR A 154 2.10 -11.91 -1.80
N ILE A 155 1.18 -10.96 -1.95
CA ILE A 155 -0.24 -11.21 -2.25
C ILE A 155 -0.39 -11.29 -3.77
N LYS A 156 -0.53 -12.52 -4.29
CA LYS A 156 -0.58 -12.86 -5.73
C LYS A 156 -2.02 -12.81 -6.27
N ARG A 157 -2.78 -11.78 -5.93
CA ARG A 157 -4.12 -11.52 -6.46
C ARG A 157 -4.33 -10.04 -6.78
N GLN A 158 -5.35 -9.74 -7.57
CA GLN A 158 -5.82 -8.38 -7.76
C GLN A 158 -6.53 -7.88 -6.50
N ASP A 159 -6.54 -6.56 -6.30
CA ASP A 159 -7.30 -5.96 -5.23
C ASP A 159 -8.80 -6.01 -5.52
N GLU A 160 -9.56 -6.41 -4.51
CA GLU A 160 -11.01 -6.40 -4.49
C GLU A 160 -11.44 -5.09 -3.84
N GLN A 161 -11.83 -4.10 -4.66
CA GLN A 161 -11.90 -2.70 -4.24
C GLN A 161 -12.56 -2.48 -2.87
N ASP A 162 -13.82 -2.90 -2.69
CA ASP A 162 -14.53 -2.65 -1.42
C ASP A 162 -13.92 -3.44 -0.25
N PHE A 163 -13.64 -4.73 -0.48
CA PHE A 163 -13.08 -5.62 0.54
C PHE A 163 -11.71 -5.12 1.01
N ASP A 164 -10.78 -4.85 0.09
CA ASP A 164 -9.43 -4.42 0.44
C ASP A 164 -9.38 -2.98 0.94
N ARG A 165 -10.25 -2.08 0.45
CA ARG A 165 -10.34 -0.71 1.00
C ARG A 165 -10.70 -0.72 2.47
N GLU A 166 -11.57 -1.62 2.90
CA GLU A 166 -11.93 -1.80 4.32
C GLU A 166 -10.87 -2.61 5.08
N ARG A 167 -10.49 -3.78 4.55
CA ARG A 167 -9.68 -4.78 5.27
C ARG A 167 -8.22 -4.41 5.41
N TYR A 168 -7.69 -3.55 4.53
CA TYR A 168 -6.30 -3.09 4.61
C TYR A 168 -6.08 -2.03 5.71
N GLN A 169 -7.15 -1.40 6.19
CA GLN A 169 -7.07 -0.43 7.26
C GLN A 169 -6.99 -1.14 8.62
N THR A 170 -6.24 -0.54 9.53
CA THR A 170 -6.31 -0.89 10.95
C THR A 170 -7.62 -0.36 11.53
N VAL A 171 -8.13 -0.99 12.58
CA VAL A 171 -9.31 -0.48 13.31
C VAL A 171 -9.10 0.90 13.96
N TYR A 172 -7.86 1.39 14.01
CA TYR A 172 -7.48 2.69 14.58
C TYR A 172 -7.27 3.78 13.51
N ALA A 173 -7.41 3.45 12.22
CA ALA A 173 -7.09 4.35 11.12
C ALA A 173 -8.12 5.50 11.01
N ARG A 174 -7.76 6.67 11.56
CA ARG A 174 -8.63 7.86 11.67
C ARG A 174 -8.18 9.03 10.81
N ARG A 175 -6.89 9.16 10.54
CA ARG A 175 -6.32 10.30 9.81
C ARG A 175 -5.94 9.89 8.39
N GLU A 176 -6.40 10.64 7.40
CA GLU A 176 -5.90 10.56 6.03
C GLU A 176 -4.46 11.08 6.02
N GLY A 177 -3.49 10.32 5.50
CA GLY A 177 -2.11 10.83 5.54
C GLY A 177 -0.95 9.97 5.07
N ALA A 178 -1.13 8.67 4.76
CA ALA A 178 -0.03 7.86 4.26
C ALA A 178 -0.33 7.32 2.87
N VAL A 179 0.51 7.75 1.95
CA VAL A 179 0.72 7.06 0.70
C VAL A 179 1.59 5.84 1.00
N ALA A 180 0.99 4.64 0.95
CA ALA A 180 1.66 3.35 1.10
C ALA A 180 2.62 3.21 2.31
N GLY A 181 2.07 2.92 3.49
CA GLY A 181 2.87 2.30 4.56
C GLY A 181 2.96 0.79 4.34
N THR A 182 4.00 0.30 3.66
CA THR A 182 4.26 -1.12 3.32
C THR A 182 4.60 -2.03 4.51
N HIS A 183 4.40 -1.60 5.75
CA HIS A 183 4.77 -2.38 6.94
C HIS A 183 3.53 -3.03 7.55
N GLY A 184 3.50 -4.37 7.54
CA GLY A 184 2.43 -5.27 8.00
C GLY A 184 1.38 -4.67 8.94
N ARG A 185 0.18 -4.43 8.41
CA ARG A 185 -0.95 -3.81 9.12
C ARG A 185 -2.17 -4.72 9.22
N VAL A 186 -1.99 -5.99 9.63
CA VAL A 186 -3.12 -6.96 9.60
C VAL A 186 -3.43 -7.58 10.97
N ALA A 187 -2.69 -7.22 12.01
CA ALA A 187 -3.07 -7.61 13.37
C ALA A 187 -3.66 -6.37 14.08
N PHE A 188 -4.99 -6.24 13.94
CA PHE A 188 -5.87 -5.09 14.22
C PHE A 188 -6.01 -4.05 13.10
#